data_AF-A0A2E8U781-F1
#
_entry.id   AF-A0A2E8U781-F1
#
_cell.length_a   1.000
_cell.length_b   1.000
_cell.length_c   1.000
_cell.angle_alpha   90.00
_cell.angle_beta   90.00
_cell.angle_gamma   90.00
#
_symmetry.space_group_name_H-M   'P 1'
#
loop_
_entity.id
_entity.type
_entity.pdbx_description
1 polymer ?
#
loop_
_entity_poly.entity_id
_entity_poly.type
_entity_poly.pdbx_seq_one_letter_code
_entity_poly.pdbx_strand_id
1 'polypeptide(L)'
;TDYDDNKNSPAPQRFYNPRYDRLVNNELKYNLSYLSIDLQSNAVYNADGASITPPVDLDYAKAHCRIWDTEWRGAGIPPVICLEGNDEPSFLHVLSGKSIRSHDYYFVHRRKGRWKQTLIRSSNHQWNSGHLALDAKGILHAYLIVGDGHLEGGYMDKHGGGRIEEWISADKGSSWKKLRDLYPNQKPYEGWRFNNVQPVVRPDGSIVEEMLLFYGWKDKGLPEASAFLLHE
;
A
#
# COMPACT_ATOMS: atom_id res chain seq x y z
N THR A 1 -2.85 9.30 -4.96
CA THR A 1 -1.85 9.01 -6.00
C THR A 1 -2.29 9.63 -7.29
N ASP A 2 -1.35 10.15 -8.05
CA ASP A 2 -1.48 10.77 -9.36
C ASP A 2 -1.43 9.71 -10.44
N TYR A 3 -2.41 9.74 -11.34
CA TYR A 3 -2.47 8.82 -12.46
C TYR A 3 -3.34 9.39 -13.56
N ASP A 4 -3.02 9.03 -14.79
CA ASP A 4 -3.63 9.55 -15.99
C ASP A 4 -4.21 8.39 -16.78
N ASP A 5 -5.53 8.23 -16.72
CA ASP A 5 -6.21 7.09 -17.34
C ASP A 5 -6.34 7.25 -18.86
N ASN A 6 -5.20 7.11 -19.55
CA ASN A 6 -5.12 7.27 -20.99
C ASN A 6 -5.42 5.98 -21.76
N LYS A 7 -6.39 5.18 -21.30
CA LYS A 7 -6.76 3.88 -21.90
C LYS A 7 -7.38 3.99 -23.30
N ASN A 8 -8.12 5.07 -23.57
CA ASN A 8 -8.97 5.17 -24.76
C ASN A 8 -8.32 5.93 -25.94
N SER A 9 -7.16 6.57 -25.72
CA SER A 9 -6.39 7.28 -26.77
C SER A 9 -4.91 7.34 -26.39
N PRO A 10 -4.22 6.18 -26.35
CA PRO A 10 -2.87 6.08 -25.82
C PRO A 10 -1.92 6.97 -26.62
N ALA A 11 -1.29 7.89 -25.91
CA ALA A 11 -0.23 8.75 -26.36
C ALA A 11 1.03 8.23 -25.67
N PRO A 12 1.83 7.35 -26.31
CA PRO A 12 2.90 6.60 -25.66
C PRO A 12 3.86 7.46 -24.85
N GLN A 13 4.14 8.68 -25.31
CA GLN A 13 4.98 9.67 -24.64
C GLN A 13 4.51 10.03 -23.22
N ARG A 14 3.21 9.90 -22.91
CA ARG A 14 2.66 10.13 -21.56
C ARG A 14 3.07 9.05 -20.58
N PHE A 15 3.50 7.89 -21.07
CA PHE A 15 4.01 6.79 -20.25
C PHE A 15 5.54 6.77 -20.17
N TYR A 16 6.24 7.78 -20.67
CA TYR A 16 7.68 7.88 -20.46
C TYR A 16 7.96 8.18 -18.98
N ASN A 17 8.73 7.31 -18.34
CA ASN A 17 9.16 7.47 -16.95
C ASN A 17 10.65 7.88 -16.94
N PRO A 18 10.97 9.14 -16.57
CA PRO A 18 12.33 9.65 -16.63
C PRO A 18 13.27 9.02 -15.59
N ARG A 19 12.75 8.47 -14.49
CA ARG A 19 13.58 7.78 -13.48
C ARG A 19 14.21 6.51 -14.04
N TYR A 20 13.50 5.81 -14.92
CA TYR A 20 13.94 4.54 -15.51
C TYR A 20 14.35 4.66 -16.97
N ASP A 21 14.28 5.88 -17.53
CA ASP A 21 14.56 6.21 -18.93
C ASP A 21 13.90 5.23 -19.90
N ARG A 22 12.58 5.03 -19.75
CA ARG A 22 11.80 4.13 -20.61
C ARG A 22 10.32 4.43 -20.56
N LEU A 23 9.63 3.93 -21.59
CA LEU A 23 8.18 3.79 -21.53
C LEU A 23 7.80 2.72 -20.49
N VAL A 24 6.85 3.07 -19.62
CA VAL A 24 6.17 2.15 -18.71
C VAL A 24 4.75 1.89 -19.22
N ASN A 25 3.99 1.06 -18.50
CA ASN A 25 2.58 0.82 -18.79
C ASN A 25 1.69 1.75 -17.95
N ASN A 26 0.39 1.67 -18.22
CA ASN A 26 -0.63 2.42 -17.49
C ASN A 26 -0.96 1.80 -16.12
N GLU A 27 -0.06 1.06 -15.47
CA GLU A 27 -0.32 0.45 -14.16
C GLU A 27 0.27 1.26 -13.01
N LEU A 28 1.24 2.12 -13.31
CA LEU A 28 1.96 2.90 -12.31
C LEU A 28 1.23 4.18 -11.93
N LYS A 29 0.98 4.32 -10.64
CA LYS A 29 0.45 5.53 -9.99
C LYS A 29 1.61 6.19 -9.22
N TYR A 30 1.66 7.51 -9.23
CA TYR A 30 2.76 8.29 -8.64
C TYR A 30 2.28 9.13 -7.46
N ASN A 31 3.20 9.62 -6.63
CA ASN A 31 2.94 10.57 -5.54
C ASN A 31 1.95 10.08 -4.46
N LEU A 32 2.04 10.68 -3.29
CA LEU A 32 1.07 10.53 -2.22
C LEU A 32 0.43 11.89 -1.95
N SER A 33 -0.90 11.93 -2.03
CA SER A 33 -1.71 13.09 -1.68
C SER A 33 -2.86 12.62 -0.80
N TYR A 34 -3.28 13.48 0.13
CA TYR A 34 -4.33 13.18 1.10
C TYR A 34 -5.28 14.35 1.26
N LEU A 35 -6.56 14.04 1.39
CA LEU A 35 -7.61 14.92 1.85
C LEU A 35 -8.56 14.14 2.75
N SER A 36 -9.23 14.84 3.65
CA SER A 36 -10.33 14.33 4.46
C SER A 36 -11.60 15.13 4.16
N ILE A 37 -12.75 14.49 4.37
CA ILE A 37 -14.07 15.11 4.19
C ILE A 37 -14.84 14.91 5.48
N ASP A 38 -15.25 16.00 6.10
CA ASP A 38 -16.23 15.97 7.18
C ASP A 38 -17.61 15.69 6.56
N LEU A 39 -18.20 14.54 6.86
CA LEU A 39 -19.47 14.11 6.24
C LEU A 39 -20.69 14.90 6.72
N GLN A 40 -20.60 15.61 7.84
CA GLN A 40 -21.71 16.39 8.38
C GLN A 40 -21.80 17.76 7.71
N SER A 41 -20.65 18.42 7.54
CA SER A 41 -20.53 19.77 6.97
C SER A 41 -20.17 19.75 5.48
N ASN A 42 -19.69 18.62 4.97
CA ASN A 42 -19.06 18.46 3.66
C ASN A 42 -17.80 19.32 3.46
N ALA A 43 -17.20 19.82 4.54
CA ALA A 43 -15.94 20.54 4.49
C ALA A 43 -14.79 19.58 4.15
N VAL A 44 -13.90 20.01 3.26
CA VAL A 44 -12.76 19.22 2.80
C VAL A 44 -11.48 19.85 3.33
N TYR A 45 -10.57 19.04 3.84
CA TYR A 45 -9.30 19.49 4.39
C TYR A 45 -8.13 18.69 3.83
N ASN A 46 -6.96 19.31 3.74
CA ASN A 46 -5.72 18.57 3.52
C ASN A 46 -5.15 18.05 4.85
N ALA A 47 -4.01 17.36 4.79
CA ALA A 47 -3.37 16.81 5.99
C ALA A 47 -2.80 17.88 6.95
N ASP A 48 -2.76 19.15 6.56
CA ASP A 48 -2.40 20.29 7.43
C ASP A 48 -3.63 20.95 8.08
N GLY A 49 -4.83 20.43 7.83
CA GLY A 49 -6.09 21.03 8.28
C GLY A 49 -6.49 22.27 7.49
N ALA A 50 -5.82 22.58 6.38
CA ALA A 50 -6.21 23.68 5.51
C ALA A 50 -7.43 23.28 4.66
N SER A 51 -8.37 24.21 4.51
CA SER A 51 -9.58 24.00 3.69
C SER A 51 -9.22 23.83 2.22
N ILE A 52 -9.87 22.87 1.57
CA ILE A 52 -9.71 22.50 0.17
C ILE A 52 -11.04 22.74 -0.54
N THR A 53 -11.00 23.41 -1.69
CA THR A 53 -12.20 23.65 -2.50
C THR A 53 -12.37 22.54 -3.54
N PRO A 54 -13.43 21.72 -3.47
CA PRO A 54 -13.75 20.77 -4.55
C PRO A 54 -14.40 21.50 -5.75
N PRO A 55 -14.31 20.95 -6.98
CA PRO A 55 -13.64 19.70 -7.33
C PRO A 55 -12.11 19.83 -7.31
N VAL A 56 -11.43 18.74 -6.92
CA VAL A 56 -9.96 18.69 -6.86
C VAL A 56 -9.44 18.00 -8.11
N ASP A 57 -8.81 18.75 -9.00
CA ASP A 57 -8.05 18.19 -10.11
C ASP A 57 -6.61 17.81 -9.70
N LEU A 58 -5.85 17.27 -10.66
CA LEU A 58 -4.50 16.78 -10.41
C LEU A 58 -3.52 17.87 -9.98
N ASP A 59 -3.56 19.04 -10.62
CA ASP A 59 -2.61 20.11 -10.35
C ASP A 59 -2.92 20.79 -9.02
N TYR A 60 -4.21 20.96 -8.70
CA TYR A 60 -4.66 21.43 -7.41
C TYR A 60 -4.28 20.44 -6.28
N ALA A 61 -4.48 19.13 -6.50
CA ALA A 61 -4.05 18.11 -5.53
C ALA A 61 -2.53 18.14 -5.28
N LYS A 62 -1.72 18.30 -6.32
CA LYS A 62 -0.25 18.39 -6.19
C LYS A 62 0.20 19.62 -5.42
N ALA A 63 -0.48 20.75 -5.62
CA ALA A 63 -0.15 22.01 -4.97
C ALA A 63 -0.61 22.06 -3.51
N HIS A 64 -1.76 21.47 -3.18
CA HIS A 64 -2.42 21.68 -1.89
C HIS A 64 -2.52 20.43 -1.01
N CYS A 65 -2.47 19.23 -1.58
CA CYS A 65 -2.75 17.98 -0.86
C CYS A 65 -1.57 17.00 -0.85
N ARG A 66 -0.47 17.33 -1.53
CA ARG A 66 0.67 16.42 -1.70
C ARG A 66 1.46 16.24 -0.40
N ILE A 67 1.55 14.99 0.03
CA ILE A 67 2.36 14.51 1.15
C ILE A 67 3.76 14.13 0.68
N TRP A 68 3.85 13.43 -0.46
CA TRP A 68 5.12 12.91 -0.96
C TRP A 68 5.17 12.95 -2.49
N ASP A 69 6.21 13.59 -3.03
CA ASP A 69 6.65 13.39 -4.41
C ASP A 69 7.48 12.12 -4.50
N THR A 70 6.98 11.09 -5.19
CA THR A 70 7.66 9.78 -5.24
C THR A 70 8.84 9.76 -6.21
N GLU A 71 9.14 10.89 -6.86
CA GLU A 71 10.22 11.06 -7.83
C GLU A 71 10.14 10.00 -8.94
N TRP A 72 8.93 9.82 -9.49
CA TRP A 72 8.61 8.83 -10.54
C TRP A 72 8.74 7.36 -10.12
N ARG A 73 8.92 7.06 -8.82
CA ARG A 73 8.65 5.72 -8.30
C ARG A 73 7.14 5.47 -8.36
N GLY A 74 6.76 4.37 -9.00
CA GLY A 74 5.37 4.04 -9.28
C GLY A 74 4.85 2.91 -8.38
N ALA A 75 3.57 2.99 -8.02
CA ALA A 75 2.83 1.95 -7.31
C ALA A 75 1.78 1.32 -8.22
N GLY A 76 1.53 0.01 -8.06
CA GLY A 76 0.40 -0.65 -8.71
C GLY A 76 -0.90 -0.38 -7.94
N ILE A 77 -0.83 -0.40 -6.62
CA ILE A 77 -1.99 -0.21 -5.72
C ILE A 77 -1.99 1.16 -5.03
N PRO A 78 -3.16 1.63 -4.57
CA PRO A 78 -3.24 2.74 -3.63
C PRO A 78 -2.50 2.43 -2.31
N PRO A 79 -1.99 3.46 -1.61
CA PRO A 79 -1.46 3.31 -0.26
C PRO A 79 -2.57 2.89 0.71
N VAL A 80 -2.18 2.14 1.75
CA VAL A 80 -3.05 1.87 2.90
C VAL A 80 -2.93 3.04 3.86
N ILE A 81 -4.05 3.44 4.46
CA ILE A 81 -4.11 4.52 5.45
C ILE A 81 -4.37 3.91 6.82
N CYS A 82 -3.65 4.38 7.82
CA CYS A 82 -3.95 4.14 9.23
C CYS A 82 -4.05 5.49 9.93
N LEU A 83 -5.17 5.74 10.59
CA LEU A 83 -5.37 6.94 11.40
C LEU A 83 -4.83 6.65 12.80
N GLU A 84 -3.90 7.48 13.25
CA GLU A 84 -3.48 7.50 14.65
C GLU A 84 -4.49 8.33 15.47
N GLY A 85 -4.22 8.58 16.76
CA GLY A 85 -5.05 9.51 17.55
C GLY A 85 -5.15 10.90 16.89
N ASN A 86 -6.08 11.76 17.32
CA ASN A 86 -6.36 13.06 16.68
C ASN A 86 -6.51 13.02 15.15
N ASP A 87 -6.89 11.86 14.59
CA ASP A 87 -7.05 11.61 13.15
C ASP A 87 -5.81 11.91 12.29
N GLU A 88 -4.61 11.84 12.88
CA GLU A 88 -3.37 12.05 12.14
C GLU A 88 -3.10 10.85 11.20
N PRO A 89 -2.99 11.05 9.88
CA PRO A 89 -2.87 9.94 8.96
C PRO A 89 -1.42 9.48 8.82
N SER A 90 -1.24 8.17 8.83
CA SER A 90 -0.04 7.46 8.40
C SER A 90 -0.36 6.52 7.23
N PHE A 91 0.66 6.17 6.46
CA PHE A 91 0.48 5.44 5.21
C PHE A 91 1.48 4.30 5.08
N LEU A 92 1.02 3.18 4.51
CA LEU A 92 1.87 2.13 3.98
C LEU A 92 1.79 2.16 2.45
N HIS A 93 2.93 2.32 1.79
CA HIS A 93 3.00 2.48 0.35
C HIS A 93 4.05 1.54 -0.27
N VAL A 94 3.66 0.74 -1.26
CA VAL A 94 4.59 -0.05 -2.08
C VAL A 94 4.94 0.70 -3.35
N LEU A 95 6.23 0.89 -3.60
CA LEU A 95 6.74 1.68 -4.72
C LEU A 95 7.85 0.93 -5.44
N SER A 96 7.98 1.16 -6.75
CA SER A 96 9.15 0.71 -7.48
C SER A 96 10.44 1.38 -6.97
N GLY A 97 11.53 0.62 -6.92
CA GLY A 97 12.79 0.99 -6.31
C GLY A 97 13.83 1.48 -7.32
N LYS A 98 14.87 0.69 -7.53
CA LYS A 98 15.96 0.97 -8.49
C LYS A 98 15.57 0.67 -9.94
N SER A 99 14.60 -0.22 -10.13
CA SER A 99 14.03 -0.56 -11.42
C SER A 99 12.51 -0.77 -11.28
N ILE A 100 11.80 -0.83 -12.40
CA ILE A 100 10.38 -1.18 -12.44
C ILE A 100 10.06 -2.58 -11.89
N ARG A 101 11.07 -3.44 -11.71
CA ARG A 101 10.96 -4.83 -11.23
C ARG A 101 11.40 -5.01 -9.77
N SER A 102 11.89 -3.96 -9.14
CA SER A 102 12.22 -3.95 -7.71
C SER A 102 11.20 -3.10 -6.99
N HIS A 103 10.70 -3.53 -5.84
CA HIS A 103 9.69 -2.80 -5.10
C HIS A 103 10.05 -2.76 -3.63
N ASP A 104 9.58 -1.72 -2.93
CA ASP A 104 9.86 -1.48 -1.53
C ASP A 104 8.61 -0.94 -0.84
N TYR A 105 8.35 -1.41 0.38
CA TYR A 105 7.34 -0.87 1.27
C TYR A 105 7.93 0.27 2.09
N TYR A 106 7.23 1.41 2.08
CA TYR A 106 7.54 2.59 2.88
C TYR A 106 6.40 2.86 3.85
N PHE A 107 6.76 3.16 5.10
CA PHE A 107 5.88 3.82 6.05
C PHE A 107 6.03 5.33 5.90
N VAL A 108 4.94 6.05 5.66
CA VAL A 108 4.91 7.51 5.53
C VAL A 108 4.12 8.09 6.68
N HIS A 109 4.74 8.98 7.45
CA HIS A 109 4.10 9.56 8.64
C HIS A 109 4.63 10.95 8.94
N ARG A 110 3.89 11.71 9.74
CA ARG A 110 4.31 13.03 10.18
C ARG A 110 5.07 12.94 11.50
N ARG A 111 6.26 13.55 11.54
CA ARG A 111 7.06 13.68 12.77
C ARG A 111 7.55 15.11 12.93
N LYS A 112 7.16 15.76 14.03
CA LYS A 112 7.49 17.17 14.32
C LYS A 112 7.14 18.11 13.14
N GLY A 113 5.92 17.95 12.61
CA GLY A 113 5.40 18.78 11.51
C GLY A 113 6.01 18.49 10.13
N ARG A 114 6.76 17.41 9.96
CA ARG A 114 7.37 17.04 8.68
C ARG A 114 7.02 15.62 8.30
N TRP A 115 6.66 15.42 7.03
CA TRP A 115 6.50 14.09 6.47
C TRP A 115 7.85 13.36 6.40
N LYS A 116 7.83 12.09 6.80
CA LYS A 116 8.96 11.17 6.81
C LYS A 116 8.57 9.88 6.12
N GLN A 117 9.52 9.30 5.40
CA GLN A 117 9.40 8.02 4.74
C GLN A 117 10.43 7.07 5.32
N THR A 118 9.97 5.99 5.95
CA THR A 118 10.82 4.94 6.50
C THR A 118 10.69 3.70 5.65
N LEU A 119 11.78 3.22 5.08
CA LEU A 119 11.82 1.92 4.40
C LEU A 119 11.54 0.81 5.43
N ILE A 120 10.56 -0.05 5.15
CA ILE A 120 10.27 -1.22 5.98
C ILE A 120 11.02 -2.43 5.42
N ARG A 121 10.70 -2.82 4.18
CA ARG A 121 11.23 -4.02 3.52
C ARG A 121 10.96 -3.97 2.02
N SER A 122 11.79 -4.70 1.27
CA SER A 122 11.56 -5.00 -0.15
C SER A 122 10.29 -5.84 -0.38
N SER A 123 9.58 -5.56 -1.47
CA SER A 123 8.48 -6.35 -2.02
C SER A 123 8.91 -7.00 -3.35
N ASN A 124 8.29 -8.12 -3.71
CA ASN A 124 8.48 -8.76 -5.01
C ASN A 124 7.56 -8.22 -6.12
N HIS A 125 6.53 -7.44 -5.78
CA HIS A 125 5.58 -6.94 -6.77
C HIS A 125 4.91 -5.62 -6.38
N GLN A 126 4.58 -4.79 -7.39
CA GLN A 126 3.81 -3.54 -7.23
C GLN A 126 2.33 -3.75 -6.87
N TRP A 127 1.83 -4.98 -7.04
CA TRP A 127 0.44 -5.36 -6.77
C TRP A 127 0.27 -6.08 -5.43
N ASN A 128 1.36 -6.20 -4.66
CA ASN A 128 1.28 -6.73 -3.32
C ASN A 128 0.60 -5.72 -2.42
N SER A 129 -0.57 -6.08 -1.90
CA SER A 129 -1.25 -5.31 -0.87
C SER A 129 -0.43 -5.26 0.42
N GLY A 130 -0.95 -4.53 1.40
CA GLY A 130 -0.52 -4.66 2.77
C GLY A 130 -1.66 -4.26 3.69
N HIS A 131 -1.42 -4.36 4.98
CA HIS A 131 -2.27 -3.76 5.99
C HIS A 131 -1.40 -3.09 7.05
N LEU A 132 -1.90 -2.00 7.63
CA LEU A 132 -1.23 -1.21 8.65
C LEU A 132 -2.22 -0.99 9.79
N ALA A 133 -1.81 -1.32 11.01
CA ALA A 133 -2.60 -1.19 12.22
C ALA A 133 -1.77 -0.59 13.35
N LEU A 134 -2.45 0.06 14.30
CA LEU A 134 -1.88 0.53 15.56
C LEU A 134 -2.57 -0.22 16.69
N ASP A 135 -1.81 -0.89 17.54
CA ASP A 135 -2.37 -1.61 18.69
C ASP A 135 -2.67 -0.66 19.87
N ALA A 136 -3.36 -1.18 20.89
CA ALA A 136 -3.70 -0.42 22.09
C ALA A 136 -2.47 0.04 22.92
N LYS A 137 -1.28 -0.52 22.66
CA LYS A 137 -0.01 -0.15 23.30
C LYS A 137 0.75 0.92 22.48
N GLY A 138 0.22 1.32 21.33
CA GLY A 138 0.85 2.27 20.42
C GLY A 138 1.98 1.66 19.58
N ILE A 139 2.01 0.33 19.43
CA ILE A 139 2.90 -0.38 18.51
C ILE A 139 2.23 -0.41 17.14
N LEU A 140 2.98 -0.04 16.11
CA LEU A 140 2.54 -0.15 14.72
C LEU A 140 2.82 -1.56 14.20
N HIS A 141 1.86 -2.12 13.49
CA HIS A 141 1.92 -3.42 12.83
C HIS A 141 1.73 -3.24 11.33
N ALA A 142 2.67 -3.74 10.53
CA ALA A 142 2.60 -3.78 9.08
C ALA A 142 2.58 -5.23 8.61
N TYR A 143 1.50 -5.62 7.96
CA TYR A 143 1.31 -6.93 7.36
C TYR A 143 1.64 -6.83 5.87
N LEU A 144 2.78 -7.39 5.48
CA LEU A 144 3.41 -7.18 4.19
C LEU A 144 3.45 -8.48 3.40
N ILE A 145 3.15 -8.42 2.11
CA ILE A 145 3.34 -9.56 1.23
C ILE A 145 4.73 -9.45 0.63
N VAL A 146 5.52 -10.50 0.82
CA VAL A 146 6.90 -10.57 0.35
C VAL A 146 7.13 -11.90 -0.38
N GLY A 147 8.18 -11.92 -1.20
CA GLY A 147 8.59 -13.11 -1.91
C GLY A 147 9.95 -12.88 -2.55
N ASP A 148 10.44 -13.90 -3.23
CA ASP A 148 11.78 -13.89 -3.79
C ASP A 148 11.71 -13.61 -5.29
N GLY A 149 12.48 -12.62 -5.75
CA GLY A 149 12.50 -12.21 -7.16
C GLY A 149 11.20 -11.54 -7.63
N HIS A 150 11.25 -10.85 -8.76
CA HIS A 150 10.05 -10.25 -9.34
C HIS A 150 9.15 -11.32 -9.95
N LEU A 151 7.84 -11.24 -9.68
CA LEU A 151 6.86 -12.17 -10.23
C LEU A 151 6.37 -11.72 -11.60
N GLU A 152 6.40 -12.63 -12.58
CA GLU A 152 5.83 -12.41 -13.92
C GLU A 152 5.25 -13.70 -14.51
N GLY A 153 4.21 -13.56 -15.34
CA GLY A 153 3.63 -14.65 -16.12
C GLY A 153 2.69 -15.59 -15.35
N GLY A 154 1.68 -16.15 -16.00
CA GLY A 154 0.61 -16.85 -15.29
C GLY A 154 -0.44 -15.88 -14.72
N TYR A 155 -1.58 -16.41 -14.28
CA TYR A 155 -2.70 -15.60 -13.85
C TYR A 155 -2.39 -14.82 -12.58
N MET A 156 -1.71 -15.44 -11.61
CA MET A 156 -1.49 -14.80 -10.31
C MET A 156 -0.25 -13.92 -10.22
N ASP A 157 0.86 -14.28 -10.86
CA ASP A 157 2.09 -13.49 -10.75
C ASP A 157 1.93 -12.08 -11.28
N LYS A 158 1.09 -11.88 -12.31
CA LYS A 158 0.77 -10.53 -12.83
C LYS A 158 -0.01 -9.67 -11.82
N HIS A 159 -0.53 -10.27 -10.75
CA HIS A 159 -1.22 -9.62 -9.63
C HIS A 159 -0.40 -9.68 -8.34
N GLY A 160 0.88 -10.06 -8.41
CA GLY A 160 1.75 -10.22 -7.26
C GLY A 160 1.44 -11.46 -6.43
N GLY A 161 1.73 -11.39 -5.14
CA GLY A 161 1.54 -12.46 -4.18
C GLY A 161 2.85 -12.99 -3.60
N GLY A 162 2.71 -13.72 -2.50
CA GLY A 162 3.86 -14.27 -1.79
C GLY A 162 3.47 -14.77 -0.42
N ARG A 163 4.43 -14.78 0.49
CA ARG A 163 4.19 -15.04 1.92
C ARG A 163 3.79 -13.74 2.61
N ILE A 164 3.02 -13.85 3.69
CA ILE A 164 2.68 -12.70 4.54
C ILE A 164 3.65 -12.66 5.72
N GLU A 165 4.28 -11.51 5.92
CA GLU A 165 5.11 -11.21 7.08
C GLU A 165 4.46 -10.11 7.92
N GLU A 166 4.59 -10.23 9.25
CA GLU A 166 4.26 -9.16 10.17
C GLU A 166 5.54 -8.44 10.61
N TRP A 167 5.52 -7.12 10.49
CA TRP A 167 6.59 -6.22 10.90
C TRP A 167 6.04 -5.25 11.93
N ILE A 168 6.82 -4.96 12.97
CA ILE A 168 6.40 -4.06 14.03
C ILE A 168 7.34 -2.88 14.24
N SER A 169 6.77 -1.76 14.66
CA SER A 169 7.51 -0.57 15.09
C SER A 169 7.01 -0.09 16.45
N ALA A 170 7.91 -0.10 17.44
CA ALA A 170 7.65 0.44 18.77
C ALA A 170 8.17 1.88 18.94
N ASP A 171 8.75 2.47 17.89
CA ASP A 171 9.39 3.80 17.90
C ASP A 171 8.68 4.79 16.95
N LYS A 172 7.36 4.61 16.81
CA LYS A 172 6.47 5.44 15.98
C LYS A 172 6.89 5.45 14.51
N GLY A 173 7.29 4.29 13.99
CA GLY A 173 7.63 4.09 12.58
C GLY A 173 9.02 4.57 12.18
N SER A 174 9.90 4.87 13.13
CA SER A 174 11.28 5.28 12.84
C SER A 174 12.14 4.08 12.41
N SER A 175 11.85 2.90 12.95
CA SER A 175 12.45 1.63 12.57
C SER A 175 11.44 0.50 12.65
N TRP A 176 11.69 -0.57 11.89
CA TRP A 176 10.82 -1.73 11.78
C TRP A 176 11.61 -3.02 11.94
N LYS A 177 11.01 -3.99 12.62
CA LYS A 177 11.56 -5.34 12.77
C LYS A 177 10.52 -6.37 12.37
N LYS A 178 10.94 -7.41 11.65
CA LYS A 178 10.09 -8.57 11.40
C LYS A 178 9.75 -9.21 12.75
N LEU A 179 8.47 -9.39 13.02
CA LEU A 179 8.00 -10.12 14.18
C LEU A 179 7.89 -11.61 13.85
N ARG A 180 7.21 -11.95 12.75
CA ARG A 180 6.96 -13.33 12.33
C ARG A 180 6.49 -13.43 10.88
N ASP A 181 6.41 -14.66 10.41
CA ASP A 181 5.66 -15.04 9.23
C ASP A 181 4.21 -15.38 9.65
N LEU A 182 3.21 -14.91 8.90
CA LEU A 182 1.79 -15.19 9.13
C LEU A 182 1.22 -16.26 8.21
N TYR A 183 2.01 -16.78 7.29
CA TYR A 183 1.58 -17.96 6.55
C TYR A 183 1.74 -19.20 7.43
N PRO A 184 0.82 -20.18 7.33
CA PRO A 184 0.94 -21.39 8.13
C PRO A 184 2.20 -22.13 7.69
N ASN A 185 3.11 -22.36 8.63
CA ASN A 185 4.39 -23.05 8.41
C ASN A 185 4.17 -24.57 8.24
N GLN A 186 3.26 -24.94 7.35
CA GLN A 186 2.73 -26.30 7.20
C GLN A 186 2.78 -26.70 5.73
N LYS A 187 3.24 -27.94 5.48
CA LYS A 187 3.30 -28.58 4.16
C LYS A 187 2.08 -28.34 3.25
N PRO A 188 0.82 -28.27 3.72
CA PRO A 188 -0.32 -28.06 2.84
C PRO A 188 -0.31 -26.74 2.06
N TYR A 189 0.41 -25.73 2.56
CA TYR A 189 0.43 -24.37 1.99
C TYR A 189 1.74 -24.02 1.29
N GLU A 190 2.65 -24.98 1.16
CA GLU A 190 3.86 -24.80 0.36
C GLU A 190 3.50 -24.48 -1.10
N GLY A 191 4.16 -23.46 -1.66
CA GLY A 191 3.92 -22.99 -3.03
C GLY A 191 2.69 -22.10 -3.21
N TRP A 192 1.88 -21.89 -2.17
CA TRP A 192 0.78 -20.93 -2.24
C TRP A 192 1.29 -19.50 -2.32
N ARG A 193 0.53 -18.64 -3.00
CA ARG A 193 0.76 -17.21 -3.06
C ARG A 193 -0.41 -16.50 -2.43
N PHE A 194 -0.13 -15.69 -1.42
CA PHE A 194 -1.13 -14.93 -0.68
C PHE A 194 -1.09 -13.47 -1.10
N ASN A 195 -2.27 -12.85 -1.18
CA ASN A 195 -2.40 -11.41 -1.40
C ASN A 195 -3.68 -10.87 -0.73
N ASN A 196 -3.84 -9.55 -0.74
CA ASN A 196 -5.00 -8.83 -0.26
C ASN A 196 -5.27 -9.05 1.23
N VAL A 197 -4.24 -8.86 2.07
CA VAL A 197 -4.38 -8.89 3.54
C VAL A 197 -5.18 -7.69 4.03
N GLN A 198 -6.22 -7.94 4.82
CA GLN A 198 -7.18 -6.96 5.30
C GLN A 198 -7.62 -7.31 6.74
N PRO A 199 -7.99 -6.30 7.55
CA PRO A 199 -8.61 -6.56 8.84
C PRO A 199 -10.03 -7.09 8.64
N VAL A 200 -10.49 -7.93 9.56
CA VAL A 200 -11.92 -8.22 9.66
C VAL A 200 -12.60 -7.04 10.35
N VAL A 201 -13.73 -6.58 9.79
CA VAL A 201 -14.50 -5.45 10.32
C VAL A 201 -15.91 -5.88 10.71
N ARG A 202 -16.42 -5.32 11.80
CA ARG A 202 -17.83 -5.43 12.21
C ARG A 202 -18.72 -4.53 11.33
N PRO A 203 -20.05 -4.72 11.37
CA PRO A 203 -20.98 -3.87 10.62
C PRO A 203 -20.90 -2.37 10.93
N ASP A 204 -20.42 -2.02 12.12
CA ASP A 204 -20.19 -0.62 12.54
C ASP A 204 -18.84 -0.06 12.06
N GLY A 205 -18.06 -0.84 11.31
CA GLY A 205 -16.74 -0.47 10.82
C GLY A 205 -15.59 -0.69 11.81
N SER A 206 -15.88 -1.10 13.05
CA SER A 206 -14.82 -1.41 14.02
C SER A 206 -14.04 -2.65 13.59
N ILE A 207 -12.71 -2.60 13.75
CA ILE A 207 -11.83 -3.74 13.48
C ILE A 207 -12.08 -4.81 14.56
N VAL A 208 -12.15 -6.07 14.13
CA VAL A 208 -12.05 -7.22 15.02
C VAL A 208 -10.56 -7.47 15.24
N GLU A 209 -10.10 -7.23 16.47
CA GLU A 209 -8.70 -7.43 16.84
C GLU A 209 -8.24 -8.86 16.52
N GLU A 210 -6.97 -8.98 16.14
CA GLU A 210 -6.29 -10.26 15.90
C GLU A 210 -6.91 -11.14 14.79
N MET A 211 -7.81 -10.57 13.98
CA MET A 211 -8.41 -11.24 12.82
C MET A 211 -8.02 -10.59 11.49
N LEU A 212 -7.45 -11.41 10.60
CA LEU A 212 -7.08 -11.02 9.24
C LEU A 212 -7.76 -11.91 8.21
N LEU A 213 -8.25 -11.29 7.14
CA LEU A 213 -8.72 -11.96 5.93
C LEU A 213 -7.69 -11.76 4.81
N PHE A 214 -7.36 -12.82 4.10
CA PHE A 214 -6.55 -12.76 2.88
C PHE A 214 -6.93 -13.85 1.90
N TYR A 215 -6.40 -13.78 0.69
CA TYR A 215 -6.68 -14.73 -0.38
C TYR A 215 -5.40 -15.46 -0.77
N GLY A 216 -5.52 -16.75 -1.06
CA GLY A 216 -4.42 -17.61 -1.46
C GLY A 216 -4.70 -18.35 -2.76
N TRP A 217 -3.65 -18.52 -3.57
CA TRP A 217 -3.69 -19.28 -4.82
C TRP A 217 -2.63 -20.36 -4.80
N LYS A 218 -3.06 -21.59 -5.07
CA LYS A 218 -2.17 -22.76 -5.13
C LYS A 218 -1.56 -22.93 -6.52
N ASP A 219 -2.36 -22.73 -7.56
CA ASP A 219 -1.92 -22.84 -8.95
C ASP A 219 -1.75 -21.44 -9.54
N LYS A 220 -0.54 -21.16 -10.02
CA LYS A 220 -0.19 -19.87 -10.62
C LYS A 220 -0.92 -19.56 -11.93
N GLY A 221 -1.36 -20.58 -12.64
CA GLY A 221 -2.02 -20.47 -13.94
C GLY A 221 -3.52 -20.27 -13.86
N LEU A 222 -4.12 -20.54 -12.70
CA LEU A 222 -5.56 -20.60 -12.50
C LEU A 222 -6.06 -19.39 -11.69
N PRO A 223 -7.25 -18.84 -12.02
CA PRO A 223 -7.82 -17.70 -11.29
C PRO A 223 -8.39 -18.05 -9.91
N GLU A 224 -8.66 -19.32 -9.62
CA GLU A 224 -9.33 -19.78 -8.41
C GLU A 224 -8.51 -19.48 -7.15
N ALA A 225 -9.10 -18.68 -6.27
CA ALA A 225 -8.56 -18.33 -4.97
C ALA A 225 -9.27 -19.08 -3.86
N SER A 226 -8.60 -19.29 -2.72
CA SER A 226 -9.25 -19.61 -1.44
C SER A 226 -9.15 -18.42 -0.51
N ALA A 227 -10.22 -18.12 0.22
CA ALA A 227 -10.20 -17.15 1.30
C ALA A 227 -9.66 -17.81 2.58
N PHE A 228 -8.82 -17.08 3.31
CA PHE A 228 -8.20 -17.51 4.56
C PHE A 228 -8.55 -16.50 5.64
N LEU A 229 -9.09 -17.03 6.75
CA LEU A 229 -9.27 -16.28 7.97
C LEU A 229 -8.17 -16.71 8.95
N LEU A 230 -7.31 -15.77 9.32
CA LEU A 230 -6.43 -15.90 10.47
C LEU A 230 -7.14 -15.29 11.68
N HIS A 231 -7.14 -16.02 12.79
CA HIS A 231 -7.60 -15.57 14.09
C HIS A 231 -6.59 -16.07 15.12
N GLU A 232 -6.09 -15.18 15.95
CA GLU A 232 -5.15 -15.47 17.02
C GLU A 232 -5.68 -15.02 18.38
#